data_AF-A0A918ATJ0-F1
#
_entry.id   AF-A0A918ATJ0-F1
#
_cell.length_a   1.000
_cell.length_b   1.000
_cell.length_c   1.000
_cell.angle_alpha   90.00
_cell.angle_beta   90.00
_cell.angle_gamma   90.00
#
_symmetry.space_group_name_H-M   'P 1'
#
loop_
_entity.id
_entity.type
_entity.pdbx_description
1 polymer ?
#
loop_
_entity_poly.entity_id
_entity_poly.type
_entity_poly.pdbx_seq_one_letter_code
_entity_poly.pdbx_strand_id
1 'polypeptide(L)' 'MDRDELLFNAWLTSVNTRLGRYVVRLVDEACLRPAPRHSVPLVQVERELAEDLTELADAIARKAAGESFPVQSTADRRR' A
#
# COMPACT_ATOMS: atom_id res chain seq x y z
N MET A 1 -9.14 -3.04 -21.69
CA MET A 1 -8.49 -2.65 -20.43
C MET A 1 -7.40 -1.67 -20.81
N ASP A 2 -7.51 -0.44 -20.34
CA ASP A 2 -6.59 0.65 -20.67
C ASP A 2 -5.31 0.57 -19.81
N ARG A 3 -4.22 1.18 -20.26
CA ARG A 3 -2.94 1.26 -19.53
C ARG A 3 -3.14 1.83 -18.12
N ASP A 4 -3.99 2.83 -18.00
CA ASP A 4 -4.27 3.48 -16.71
C ASP A 4 -5.03 2.54 -15.77
N GLU A 5 -5.92 1.70 -16.29
CA GLU A 5 -6.60 0.66 -15.51
C GLU A 5 -5.63 -0.44 -15.04
N LEU A 6 -4.66 -0.82 -15.89
CA LEU A 6 -3.62 -1.79 -15.51
C LEU A 6 -2.73 -1.23 -14.40
N LEU A 7 -2.29 0.01 -14.52
CA LEU A 7 -1.48 0.66 -13.50
C LEU A 7 -2.28 0.84 -12.19
N PHE A 8 -3.57 1.17 -12.27
CA PHE A 8 -4.44 1.25 -11.11
C PHE A 8 -4.58 -0.10 -10.39
N ASN A 9 -4.77 -1.19 -11.15
CA ASN A 9 -4.82 -2.54 -10.60
C ASN A 9 -3.48 -2.98 -9.98
N ALA A 10 -2.36 -2.61 -10.59
CA ALA A 10 -1.04 -2.87 -10.03
C ALA A 10 -0.85 -2.13 -8.69
N TRP A 11 -1.32 -0.87 -8.61
CA TRP A 11 -1.28 -0.10 -7.38
C TRP A 11 -2.17 -0.69 -6.28
N LEU A 12 -3.43 -1.06 -6.60
CA LEU A 12 -4.32 -1.78 -5.67
C LEU A 12 -3.65 -3.04 -5.10
N THR A 13 -2.97 -3.80 -5.96
CA THR A 13 -2.24 -5.01 -5.56
C THR A 13 -1.08 -4.70 -4.63
N SER A 14 -0.35 -3.61 -4.88
CA SER A 14 0.74 -3.14 -4.01
C SER A 14 0.22 -2.75 -2.63
N VAL A 15 -0.85 -1.95 -2.54
CA VAL A 15 -1.48 -1.56 -1.27
C VAL A 15 -1.97 -2.79 -0.51
N ASN A 16 -2.61 -3.74 -1.20
CA ASN A 16 -3.07 -4.99 -0.58
C ASN A 16 -1.91 -5.84 -0.05
N THR A 17 -0.79 -5.88 -0.75
CA THR A 17 0.43 -6.57 -0.27
C THR A 17 0.95 -5.93 1.01
N ARG A 18 0.94 -4.59 1.09
CA ARG A 18 1.36 -3.84 2.30
C ARG A 18 0.39 -4.05 3.46
N LEU A 19 -0.92 -4.08 3.19
CA LEU A 19 -1.94 -4.42 4.17
C LEU A 19 -1.72 -5.83 4.75
N GLY A 20 -1.42 -6.81 3.90
CA GLY A 20 -1.08 -8.17 4.35
C GLY A 20 0.14 -8.20 5.27
N ARG A 21 1.20 -7.45 4.94
CA ARG A 21 2.38 -7.31 5.81
C ARG A 21 2.01 -6.69 7.16
N TYR A 22 1.18 -5.65 7.16
CA TYR A 22 0.71 -5.01 8.39
C TYR A 22 -0.03 -6.01 9.29
N VAL A 23 -0.99 -6.76 8.74
CA VAL A 23 -1.75 -7.76 9.49
C VAL A 23 -0.83 -8.82 10.11
N VAL A 24 0.15 -9.34 9.35
CA VAL A 24 1.11 -10.31 9.89
C VAL A 24 1.92 -9.72 11.04
N ARG A 25 2.36 -8.47 10.93
CA ARG A 25 3.14 -7.81 11.99
C ARG A 25 2.32 -7.53 13.24
N LEU A 26 1.03 -7.18 13.10
CA LEU A 26 0.11 -7.08 14.24
C LEU A 26 -0.05 -8.42 14.97
N VAL A 27 -0.18 -9.52 14.22
CA VAL A 27 -0.28 -10.87 14.79
C VAL A 27 1.02 -11.25 15.50
N ASP A 28 2.18 -10.98 14.91
CA ASP A 28 3.48 -11.25 15.54
C ASP A 28 3.61 -10.51 16.90
N GLU A 29 3.21 -9.23 16.94
CA GLU A 29 3.27 -8.40 18.15
C GLU A 29 2.29 -8.89 19.21
N ALA A 30 1.05 -9.20 18.82
CA ALA A 30 0.02 -9.74 19.72
C ALA A 30 0.41 -11.13 20.28
N CYS A 31 1.10 -11.95 19.50
CA CYS A 31 1.59 -13.27 19.93
C CYS A 31 2.94 -13.23 20.66
N LEU A 32 3.49 -12.04 20.96
CA LEU A 32 4.82 -11.84 21.57
C LEU A 32 5.93 -12.61 20.84
N ARG A 33 5.77 -12.85 19.54
CA ARG A 33 6.78 -13.54 18.75
C ARG A 33 7.93 -12.57 18.49
N PRO A 34 9.18 -12.98 18.76
CA PRO A 34 10.31 -12.15 18.42
C PRO A 34 10.29 -11.88 16.93
N ALA A 35 10.26 -10.59 16.57
CA ALA A 35 10.31 -10.20 15.18
C ALA A 35 11.63 -10.68 14.57
N PRO A 36 11.63 -11.23 13.34
CA PRO A 36 12.86 -11.67 12.70
C PRO A 36 13.85 -10.49 12.61
N ARG A 37 15.17 -10.74 12.69
CA ARG A 37 16.21 -9.69 12.71
C ARG A 37 16.14 -8.66 11.56
N HIS A 38 15.45 -8.98 10.48
CA HIS A 38 15.25 -8.12 9.30
C HIS A 38 13.82 -7.58 9.19
N SER A 39 13.02 -7.65 10.26
CA SER A 39 11.66 -7.10 10.28
C SER A 39 11.71 -5.58 10.30
N VAL A 40 10.96 -4.96 9.39
CA VAL A 40 10.66 -3.53 9.45
C VAL A 40 9.87 -3.25 10.73
N PRO A 41 10.17 -2.17 11.48
CA PRO A 41 9.38 -1.75 12.64
C PRO A 41 7.90 -1.59 12.28
N LEU A 42 6.98 -2.02 13.17
CA LEU A 42 5.54 -1.94 12.89
C LEU A 42 5.10 -0.51 12.58
N VAL A 43 5.57 0.46 13.38
CA VAL A 43 5.29 1.89 13.19
C VAL A 43 5.66 2.39 11.79
N GLN A 44 6.73 1.85 11.21
CA GLN A 44 7.12 2.21 9.85
C GLN A 44 6.13 1.63 8.85
N VAL A 45 5.75 0.34 9.00
CA VAL A 45 4.75 -0.32 8.14
C VAL A 45 3.39 0.39 8.22
N GLU A 46 2.98 0.83 9.41
CA GLU A 46 1.73 1.56 9.64
C GLU A 46 1.71 2.89 8.91
N ARG A 47 2.76 3.70 9.08
CA ARG A 47 2.89 4.99 8.40
C ARG A 47 2.84 4.82 6.88
N GLU A 48 3.66 3.90 6.40
CA GLU A 48 3.77 3.55 4.99
C GLU A 48 2.44 3.06 4.39
N LEU A 49 1.65 2.32 5.16
CA LEU A 49 0.32 1.86 4.74
C LEU A 49 -0.72 2.98 4.78
N ALA A 50 -0.69 3.84 5.80
CA ALA A 50 -1.60 4.97 5.92
C ALA A 50 -1.42 5.98 4.77
N GLU A 51 -0.18 6.26 4.40
CA GLU A 51 0.16 7.10 3.23
C GLU A 51 -0.40 6.47 1.94
N ASP A 52 -0.10 5.19 1.68
CA ASP A 52 -0.58 4.45 0.50
C ASP A 52 -2.13 4.41 0.43
N LEU A 53 -2.83 4.18 1.55
CA LEU A 53 -4.29 4.14 1.61
C LEU A 53 -4.93 5.50 1.36
N THR A 54 -4.33 6.56 1.88
CA THR A 54 -4.84 7.93 1.70
C THR A 54 -4.78 8.33 0.23
N GLU A 55 -3.65 8.07 -0.43
CA GLU A 55 -3.49 8.35 -1.85
C GLU A 55 -4.43 7.49 -2.71
N LEU A 56 -4.59 6.21 -2.37
CA LEU A 56 -5.50 5.33 -3.09
C LEU A 56 -6.95 5.80 -2.94
N ALA A 57 -7.35 6.26 -1.75
CA ALA A 57 -8.69 6.80 -1.53
C ALA A 57 -8.94 8.05 -2.40
N ASP A 58 -7.99 8.97 -2.50
CA ASP A 58 -8.07 10.14 -3.39
C ASP A 58 -8.20 9.70 -4.85
N ALA A 59 -7.37 8.75 -5.30
CA ALA A 59 -7.43 8.27 -6.67
C ALA A 59 -8.76 7.57 -7.01
N ILE A 60 -9.33 6.80 -6.08
CA ILE A 60 -10.66 6.20 -6.25
C ILE A 60 -11.72 7.29 -6.40
N ALA A 61 -11.68 8.32 -5.56
CA ALA A 61 -12.63 9.44 -5.61
C ALA A 61 -12.55 10.19 -6.94
N ARG A 62 -11.33 10.50 -7.41
CA ARG A 62 -11.09 11.17 -8.70
C ARG A 62 -11.54 10.33 -9.89
N LYS A 63 -11.23 9.02 -9.88
CA LYS A 63 -11.72 8.09 -10.90
C LYS A 63 -13.25 8.05 -10.94
N ALA A 64 -13.91 8.03 -9.77
CA ALA A 64 -15.38 8.05 -9.70
C ALA A 64 -15.99 9.36 -10.22
N ALA A 65 -15.28 10.49 -10.09
CA ALA A 65 -15.64 11.77 -10.67
C ALA A 65 -15.36 11.88 -12.18
N GLY A 66 -14.74 10.85 -12.80
CA GLY A 66 -14.34 10.88 -14.22
C GLY A 66 -13.07 11.69 -14.48
N GLU A 67 -12.31 12.03 -13.44
CA GLU A 67 -11.06 12.77 -13.56
C GLU A 67 -9.87 11.84 -13.81
N SER A 68 -8.84 12.38 -14.47
CA SER A 68 -7.53 11.71 -14.55
C SER A 68 -6.92 11.63 -13.15
N PHE A 69 -6.43 10.45 -12.78
CA PHE A 69 -5.74 10.21 -11.51
C PHE A 69 -4.25 9.94 -11.77
N PRO A 70 -3.34 10.50 -10.97
CA PRO A 70 -1.91 10.27 -11.14
C PRO A 70 -1.61 8.82 -10.76
N VAL A 71 -1.44 7.95 -11.74
CA VAL A 71 -0.97 6.59 -11.45
C VAL A 71 0.53 6.63 -11.25
N GLN A 72 0.95 6.76 -9.99
CA GLN A 72 2.37 6.65 -9.67
C GLN A 72 2.80 5.19 -9.88
N SER A 73 3.76 5.00 -10.79
CA SER A 73 4.40 3.70 -10.96
C SER A 73 5.07 3.32 -9.65
N THR A 74 4.70 2.17 -9.07
CA THR A 74 5.33 1.63 -7.85
C THR A 74 6.85 1.41 -8.02
N ALA A 75 7.39 1.55 -9.23
CA ALA A 75 8.81 1.53 -9.52
C ALA A 75 9.56 2.79 -9.06
N ASP A 76 8.90 3.96 -8.99
CA ASP A 76 9.56 5.23 -8.65
C ASP A 76 9.76 5.43 -7.14
N ARG A 77 8.99 4.75 -6.28
CA ARG A 77 9.11 4.82 -4.81
C ARG A 77 10.31 4.08 -4.20
N ARG A 78 11.11 3.38 -5.00
CA ARG A 78 12.29 2.60 -4.53
C ARG A 78 13.64 3.27 -4.81
N ARG A 79 13.67 4.54 -5.25
CA ARG A 79 14.88 5.33 -5.42
C ARG A 79 15.09 6.33 -4.29
#